data_AF-A0A1B8U548-F1
#
_entry.id   AF-A0A1B8U548-F1
#
_cell.length_a   1.000
_cell.length_b   1.000
_cell.length_c   1.000
_cell.angle_alpha   90.00
_cell.angle_beta   90.00
_cell.angle_gamma   90.00
#
_symmetry.space_group_name_H-M   'P 1'
#
loop_
_entity.id
_entity.type
_entity.pdbx_description
1 polymer ?
#
loop_
_entity_poly.entity_id
_entity_poly.type
_entity_poly.pdbx_seq_one_letter_code
_entity_poly.pdbx_strand_id
1 'polypeptide(L)'
;MSLFNDIIEGLIKGFTSSNKNLKLIVKVSIAFVILAILVVLVGELKADDVNKKSFDLVAGVLGLVGAFLGFGIKVYEDTKENEKRAEKIESLEKEIKEKPDESQTAWELARLKLESYLNKNLKQVSSIFYLSATVMLVGFGLIIFGVYKVYSNPELLNPSILVTCTGVIVNFIGGTLLLIYRSTMNQAKGYVEVLERINAVGMSIQILESIDDKNLELKDSTTAEIAKELLKIYGKNNLKSTVGNTV
;
A
#
# COMPACT_ATOMS: atom_id res chain seq x y z
N MET A 1 4.26 3.74 -4.06
CA MET A 1 5.55 3.09 -3.78
C MET A 1 5.78 1.84 -4.65
N SER A 2 6.82 1.82 -5.49
CA SER A 2 7.15 0.66 -6.35
C SER A 2 7.58 -0.52 -5.51
N LEU A 3 7.35 -1.76 -5.97
CA LEU A 3 7.85 -2.97 -5.29
C LEU A 3 9.33 -2.88 -4.94
N PHE A 4 10.13 -2.23 -5.80
CA PHE A 4 11.53 -1.92 -5.55
C PHE A 4 11.73 -0.93 -4.39
N ASN A 5 11.01 0.19 -4.36
CA ASN A 5 11.07 1.14 -3.25
C ASN A 5 10.62 0.52 -1.93
N ASP A 6 9.60 -0.35 -1.96
CA ASP A 6 9.13 -1.06 -0.76
C ASP A 6 10.16 -2.06 -0.23
N ILE A 7 10.87 -2.76 -1.14
CA ILE A 7 11.95 -3.69 -0.77
C ILE A 7 13.12 -2.90 -0.19
N ILE A 8 13.48 -1.76 -0.78
CA ILE A 8 14.52 -0.87 -0.26
C ILE A 8 14.11 -0.35 1.13
N GLU A 9 12.87 0.09 1.30
CA GLU A 9 12.38 0.60 2.58
C GLU A 9 12.39 -0.49 3.67
N GLY A 10 11.98 -1.72 3.33
CA GLY A 10 12.07 -2.88 4.24
C GLY A 10 13.51 -3.28 4.56
N LEU A 11 14.46 -3.12 3.63
CA LEU A 11 15.88 -3.34 3.90
C LEU A 11 16.46 -2.27 4.85
N ILE A 12 16.06 -1.00 4.68
CA ILE A 12 16.51 0.12 5.54
C ILE A 12 15.94 -0.01 6.96
N LYS A 13 14.64 -0.32 7.07
CA LYS A 13 13.99 -0.59 8.37
C LYS A 13 14.57 -1.84 9.03
N GLY A 14 14.82 -2.89 8.24
CA GLY A 14 15.45 -4.11 8.73
C GLY A 14 16.88 -3.90 9.26
N PHE A 15 17.65 -2.98 8.65
CA PHE A 15 18.99 -2.60 9.10
C PHE A 15 18.97 -1.81 10.42
N THR A 16 17.94 -1.00 10.63
CA THR A 16 17.75 -0.18 11.84
C THR A 16 16.99 -0.92 12.96
N SER A 17 16.35 -2.05 12.65
CA SER A 17 15.63 -2.91 13.59
C SER A 17 16.47 -3.35 14.79
N SER A 18 15.91 -3.29 15.99
CA SER A 18 16.58 -3.74 17.23
C SER A 18 16.92 -5.25 17.24
N ASN A 19 16.27 -6.05 16.39
CA ASN A 19 16.48 -7.50 16.34
C ASN A 19 17.79 -7.87 15.61
N LYS A 20 18.75 -8.45 16.36
CA LYS A 20 20.05 -8.89 15.84
C LYS A 20 19.94 -9.88 14.66
N ASN A 21 18.96 -10.77 14.68
CA ASN A 21 18.75 -11.75 13.60
C ASN A 21 18.24 -11.08 12.32
N LEU A 22 17.38 -10.06 12.45
CA LEU A 22 16.89 -9.32 11.29
C LEU A 22 18.01 -8.51 10.62
N LYS A 23 18.87 -7.86 11.41
CA LYS A 23 20.07 -7.18 10.89
C LYS A 23 21.01 -8.13 10.15
N LEU A 24 21.17 -9.36 10.65
CA LEU A 24 21.99 -10.38 10.00
C LEU A 24 21.41 -10.75 8.63
N ILE A 25 20.11 -11.03 8.55
CA ILE A 25 19.43 -11.42 7.30
C ILE A 25 19.48 -10.29 6.27
N VAL A 26 19.34 -9.03 6.70
CA VAL A 26 19.49 -7.85 5.82
C VAL A 26 20.90 -7.75 5.26
N LYS A 27 21.94 -7.92 6.10
CA LYS A 27 23.33 -7.92 5.64
C LYS A 27 23.60 -9.04 4.65
N VAL A 28 23.05 -10.23 4.89
CA VAL A 28 23.16 -11.38 3.97
C VAL A 28 22.47 -11.10 2.65
N SER A 29 21.24 -10.56 2.66
CA SER A 29 20.50 -10.19 1.43
C SER A 29 21.28 -9.18 0.60
N ILE A 30 21.81 -8.12 1.22
CA ILE A 30 22.63 -7.10 0.54
C ILE A 30 23.91 -7.73 -0.02
N ALA A 31 24.58 -8.62 0.73
CA ALA A 31 25.77 -9.31 0.27
C ALA A 31 25.49 -10.16 -0.98
N PHE A 32 24.36 -10.86 -1.04
CA PHE A 32 23.95 -11.63 -2.23
C PHE A 32 23.72 -10.76 -3.47
N VAL A 33 23.11 -9.58 -3.30
CA VAL A 33 22.90 -8.63 -4.40
C VAL A 33 24.22 -8.06 -4.89
N ILE A 34 25.12 -7.67 -3.97
CA ILE A 34 26.46 -7.19 -4.32
C ILE A 34 27.27 -8.28 -5.03
N LEU A 35 27.19 -9.52 -4.53
CA LEU A 35 27.85 -10.67 -5.15
C LEU A 35 27.32 -10.93 -6.56
N ALA A 36 26.01 -10.85 -6.78
CA ALA A 36 25.41 -10.98 -8.10
C ALA A 36 25.95 -9.91 -9.08
N ILE A 37 26.05 -8.65 -8.65
CA ILE A 37 26.60 -7.55 -9.46
C ILE A 37 28.09 -7.80 -9.80
N LEU A 38 28.88 -8.25 -8.81
CA LEU A 38 30.30 -8.56 -9.03
C LEU A 38 30.48 -9.73 -10.00
N VAL A 39 29.63 -10.75 -9.94
CA VAL A 39 29.65 -11.90 -10.86
C VAL A 39 29.37 -11.46 -12.30
N VAL A 40 28.41 -10.53 -12.51
CA VAL A 40 28.16 -9.94 -13.84
C VAL A 40 29.37 -9.16 -14.34
N LEU A 41 29.94 -8.28 -13.50
CA LEU A 41 31.09 -7.46 -13.88
C LEU A 41 32.33 -8.31 -14.23
N VAL A 42 32.57 -9.40 -13.50
CA VAL A 42 33.66 -10.33 -13.80
C VAL A 42 33.39 -11.08 -15.11
N GLY A 43 32.14 -11.47 -15.36
CA GLY A 43 31.71 -12.06 -16.62
C GLY A 43 31.95 -11.14 -17.82
N GLU A 44 31.66 -9.84 -17.68
CA GLU A 44 31.91 -8.87 -18.76
C GLU A 44 33.38 -8.58 -19.02
N LEU A 45 34.24 -8.62 -17.99
CA LEU A 45 35.66 -8.27 -18.12
C LEU A 45 36.56 -9.43 -18.56
N LYS A 46 36.16 -10.69 -18.32
CA LYS A 46 37.09 -11.84 -18.43
C LYS A 46 36.55 -13.08 -19.16
N ALA A 47 35.29 -13.11 -19.59
CA ALA A 47 34.68 -14.35 -20.12
C ALA A 47 34.42 -14.31 -21.63
N ASP A 48 34.80 -15.38 -22.34
CA ASP A 48 34.31 -15.67 -23.70
C ASP A 48 32.78 -15.89 -23.69
N ASP A 49 32.12 -15.75 -24.84
CA ASP A 49 30.64 -15.79 -24.99
C ASP A 49 29.97 -17.01 -24.31
N VAL A 50 30.63 -18.17 -24.30
CA VAL A 50 30.12 -19.39 -23.66
C VAL A 50 30.16 -19.30 -22.13
N ASN A 51 31.24 -18.74 -21.58
CA ASN A 51 31.39 -18.57 -20.13
C ASN A 51 30.53 -17.43 -19.60
N LYS A 52 30.32 -16.37 -20.40
CA LYS A 52 29.45 -15.25 -20.05
C LYS A 52 28.03 -15.71 -19.70
N LYS A 53 27.48 -16.66 -20.48
CA LYS A 53 26.16 -17.24 -20.21
C LYS A 53 26.07 -17.98 -18.87
N SER A 54 27.16 -18.61 -18.43
CA SER A 54 27.23 -19.25 -17.11
C SER A 54 27.33 -18.22 -15.98
N PHE A 55 28.11 -17.14 -16.16
CA PHE A 55 28.17 -16.02 -15.21
C PHE A 55 26.82 -15.33 -15.05
N ASP A 56 26.10 -15.08 -16.15
CA ASP A 56 24.77 -14.48 -16.13
C ASP A 56 23.74 -15.37 -15.40
N LEU A 57 23.81 -16.68 -15.59
CA LEU A 57 22.94 -17.64 -14.90
C LEU A 57 23.20 -17.63 -13.38
N VAL A 58 24.48 -17.67 -12.97
CA VAL A 58 24.87 -17.61 -11.55
C VAL A 58 24.45 -16.28 -10.93
N ALA A 59 24.68 -15.16 -11.62
CA ALA A 59 24.23 -13.84 -11.16
C ALA A 59 22.71 -13.75 -11.03
N GLY A 60 21.97 -14.33 -11.99
CA GLY A 60 20.51 -14.41 -11.94
C GLY A 60 20.00 -15.19 -10.72
N VAL A 61 20.60 -16.33 -10.41
CA VAL A 61 20.26 -17.14 -9.23
C VAL A 61 20.57 -16.39 -7.93
N LEU A 62 21.75 -15.77 -7.83
CA LEU A 62 22.13 -14.97 -6.66
C LEU A 62 21.21 -13.76 -6.46
N GLY A 63 20.84 -13.08 -7.56
CA GLY A 63 19.89 -11.97 -7.55
C GLY A 63 18.50 -12.40 -7.09
N LEU A 64 18.02 -13.56 -7.54
CA LEU A 64 16.74 -14.13 -7.10
C LEU A 64 16.76 -14.50 -5.62
N VAL A 65 17.83 -15.14 -5.13
CA VAL A 65 17.98 -15.46 -3.69
C VAL A 65 18.01 -14.18 -2.85
N GLY A 66 18.75 -13.15 -3.29
CA GLY A 66 18.78 -11.84 -2.63
C GLY A 66 17.40 -11.17 -2.58
N ALA A 67 16.65 -11.21 -3.69
CA ALA A 67 15.29 -10.67 -3.79
C ALA A 67 14.30 -11.43 -2.90
N PHE A 68 14.36 -12.76 -2.85
CA PHE A 68 13.52 -13.57 -1.97
C PHE A 68 13.78 -13.29 -0.50
N LEU A 69 15.05 -13.16 -0.10
CA LEU A 69 15.42 -12.79 1.27
C LEU A 69 14.93 -11.38 1.62
N GLY A 70 15.09 -10.41 0.71
CA GLY A 70 14.58 -9.04 0.88
C GLY A 70 13.05 -9.00 1.01
N PHE A 71 12.35 -9.81 0.22
CA PHE A 71 10.90 -9.95 0.30
C PHE A 71 10.47 -10.56 1.66
N GLY A 72 11.16 -11.60 2.13
CA GLY A 72 10.90 -12.21 3.44
C GLY A 72 11.09 -11.23 4.60
N ILE A 73 12.10 -10.36 4.54
CA ILE A 73 12.31 -9.29 5.52
C ILE A 73 11.14 -8.32 5.53
N LYS A 74 10.68 -7.85 4.36
CA LYS A 74 9.53 -6.95 4.24
C LYS A 74 8.28 -7.57 4.87
N VAL A 75 7.98 -8.84 4.56
CA VAL A 75 6.82 -9.55 5.10
C VAL A 75 6.89 -9.63 6.62
N TYR A 76 8.07 -9.93 7.18
CA TYR A 76 8.26 -9.99 8.63
C TYR A 76 8.03 -8.63 9.31
N GLU A 77 8.57 -7.54 8.76
CA GLU A 77 8.39 -6.21 9.35
C GLU A 77 6.96 -5.70 9.26
N ASP A 78 6.31 -5.86 8.10
CA ASP A 78 4.90 -5.51 7.92
C ASP A 78 4.02 -6.29 8.91
N THR A 79 4.34 -7.56 9.16
CA THR A 79 3.61 -8.39 10.13
C THR A 79 3.77 -7.83 11.55
N LYS A 80 4.99 -7.48 11.95
CA LYS A 80 5.28 -6.95 13.29
C LYS A 80 4.67 -5.56 13.52
N GLU A 81 4.64 -4.70 12.52
CA GLU A 81 3.98 -3.39 12.64
C GLU A 81 2.46 -3.54 12.78
N ASN A 82 1.87 -4.46 12.01
CA ASN A 82 0.44 -4.78 12.12
C ASN A 82 0.09 -5.38 13.48
N GLU A 83 0.96 -6.21 14.05
CA GLU A 83 0.80 -6.82 15.38
C GLU A 83 0.75 -5.75 16.48
N LYS A 84 1.67 -4.79 16.48
CA LYS A 84 1.65 -3.65 17.43
C LYS A 84 0.39 -2.80 17.32
N ARG A 85 -0.10 -2.56 16.09
CA ARG A 85 -1.35 -1.81 15.88
C ARG A 85 -2.56 -2.61 16.36
N ALA A 86 -2.56 -3.94 16.15
CA ALA A 86 -3.61 -4.82 16.65
C ALA A 86 -3.64 -4.89 18.18
N GLU A 87 -2.47 -5.01 18.83
CA GLU A 87 -2.34 -4.95 20.29
C GLU A 87 -2.89 -3.64 20.85
N LYS A 88 -2.60 -2.50 20.22
CA LYS A 88 -3.13 -1.20 20.65
C LYS A 88 -4.65 -1.09 20.48
N ILE A 89 -5.22 -1.68 19.43
CA ILE A 89 -6.67 -1.75 19.25
C ILE A 89 -7.28 -2.67 20.32
N GLU A 90 -6.65 -3.81 20.61
CA GLU A 90 -7.11 -4.78 21.62
C GLU A 90 -7.06 -4.19 23.03
N SER A 91 -6.01 -3.43 23.37
CA SER A 91 -5.91 -2.76 24.68
C SER A 91 -7.02 -1.74 24.87
N LEU A 92 -7.31 -0.93 23.83
CA LEU A 92 -8.41 0.04 23.86
C LEU A 92 -9.79 -0.63 23.90
N GLU A 93 -9.96 -1.78 23.24
CA GLU A 93 -11.19 -2.57 23.34
C GLU A 93 -11.40 -3.14 24.75
N LYS A 94 -10.33 -3.55 25.44
CA LYS A 94 -10.39 -4.00 26.84
C LYS A 94 -10.74 -2.84 27.77
N GLU A 95 -10.12 -1.68 27.58
CA GLU A 95 -10.39 -0.48 28.37
C GLU A 95 -11.85 -0.01 28.25
N ILE A 96 -12.45 -0.06 27.05
CA ILE A 96 -13.89 0.26 26.85
C ILE A 96 -14.82 -0.76 27.51
N LYS A 97 -14.43 -2.05 27.55
CA LYS A 97 -15.21 -3.07 28.26
C LYS A 97 -15.19 -2.85 29.77
N GLU A 98 -14.08 -2.33 30.29
CA GLU A 98 -13.90 -2.04 31.72
C GLU A 98 -14.52 -0.67 32.10
N LYS A 99 -14.58 0.28 31.16
CA LYS A 99 -15.15 1.62 31.36
C LYS A 99 -16.02 2.07 30.16
N PRO A 100 -17.29 1.64 30.10
CA PRO A 100 -18.16 1.93 28.97
C PRO A 100 -18.60 3.40 28.83
N ASP A 101 -18.47 4.22 29.88
CA ASP A 101 -18.93 5.63 29.89
C ASP A 101 -17.88 6.65 29.39
N GLU A 102 -16.64 6.22 29.08
CA GLU A 102 -15.62 7.13 28.56
C GLU A 102 -15.80 7.35 27.05
N SER A 103 -16.55 8.42 26.72
CA SER A 103 -16.85 8.81 25.33
C SER A 103 -15.60 9.04 24.46
N GLN A 104 -14.50 9.54 25.07
CA GLN A 104 -13.20 9.72 24.42
C GLN A 104 -12.58 8.40 23.96
N THR A 105 -12.62 7.36 24.79
CA THR A 105 -12.02 6.05 24.51
C THR A 105 -12.76 5.36 23.36
N ALA A 106 -14.09 5.43 23.35
CA ALA A 106 -14.92 4.92 22.25
C ALA A 106 -14.64 5.64 20.91
N TRP A 107 -14.43 6.96 20.95
CA TRP A 107 -14.03 7.76 19.80
C TRP A 107 -12.63 7.38 19.28
N GLU A 108 -11.64 7.25 20.18
CA GLU A 108 -10.28 6.93 19.79
C GLU A 108 -10.21 5.55 19.13
N LEU A 109 -10.94 4.57 19.65
CA LEU A 109 -11.08 3.26 19.02
C LEU A 109 -11.68 3.36 17.60
N ALA A 110 -12.77 4.12 17.44
CA ALA A 110 -13.42 4.30 16.14
C ALA A 110 -12.48 4.98 15.13
N ARG A 111 -11.75 6.02 15.56
CA ARG A 111 -10.73 6.70 14.76
C ARG A 111 -9.63 5.75 14.32
N LEU A 112 -9.04 4.98 15.24
CA LEU A 112 -7.93 4.07 14.94
C LEU A 112 -8.34 2.94 14.01
N LYS A 113 -9.55 2.38 14.19
CA LYS A 113 -10.11 1.39 13.25
C LYS A 113 -10.26 2.00 11.85
N LEU A 114 -10.87 3.17 11.75
CA LEU A 114 -11.08 3.83 10.46
C LEU A 114 -9.77 4.19 9.77
N GLU A 115 -8.80 4.73 10.51
CA GLU A 115 -7.45 5.03 10.01
C GLU A 115 -6.74 3.77 9.51
N SER A 116 -6.90 2.64 10.22
CA SER A 116 -6.38 1.34 9.78
C SER A 116 -7.01 0.88 8.46
N TYR A 117 -8.33 0.99 8.31
CA TYR A 117 -9.02 0.66 7.06
C TYR A 117 -8.63 1.60 5.91
N LEU A 118 -8.52 2.89 6.17
CA LEU A 118 -8.06 3.88 5.19
C LEU A 118 -6.63 3.57 4.73
N ASN A 119 -5.72 3.34 5.66
CA ASN A 119 -4.32 3.05 5.35
C ASN A 119 -4.16 1.74 4.58
N LYS A 120 -4.92 0.69 4.93
CA LYS A 120 -4.95 -0.57 4.16
C LYS A 120 -5.45 -0.35 2.74
N ASN A 121 -6.54 0.41 2.57
CA ASN A 121 -7.06 0.75 1.25
C ASN A 121 -6.05 1.58 0.45
N LEU A 122 -5.44 2.62 1.02
CA LEU A 122 -4.42 3.43 0.34
C LEU A 122 -3.19 2.60 -0.08
N LYS A 123 -2.73 1.69 0.79
CA LYS A 123 -1.65 0.75 0.46
C LYS A 123 -2.06 -0.16 -0.70
N GLN A 124 -3.28 -0.69 -0.68
CA GLN A 124 -3.84 -1.49 -1.77
C GLN A 124 -3.93 -0.71 -3.09
N VAL A 125 -4.39 0.55 -3.07
CA VAL A 125 -4.41 1.45 -4.25
C VAL A 125 -3.01 1.59 -4.84
N SER A 126 -2.03 1.92 -3.98
CA SER A 126 -0.64 2.06 -4.41
C SER A 126 -0.15 0.73 -5.01
N SER A 127 -0.32 -0.41 -4.32
CA SER A 127 0.14 -1.70 -4.83
C SER A 127 -0.48 -2.06 -6.19
N ILE A 128 -1.77 -1.80 -6.42
CA ILE A 128 -2.43 -2.01 -7.72
C ILE A 128 -1.81 -1.11 -8.79
N PHE A 129 -1.57 0.17 -8.48
CA PHE A 129 -0.92 1.10 -9.40
C PHE A 129 0.48 0.62 -9.79
N TYR A 130 1.32 0.23 -8.84
CA TYR A 130 2.68 -0.21 -9.19
C TYR A 130 2.72 -1.57 -9.86
N LEU A 131 1.80 -2.48 -9.52
CA LEU A 131 1.64 -3.73 -10.26
C LEU A 131 1.26 -3.43 -11.71
N SER A 132 0.30 -2.53 -11.94
CA SER A 132 -0.12 -2.13 -13.28
C SER A 132 1.01 -1.49 -14.09
N ALA A 133 1.77 -0.59 -13.48
CA ALA A 133 2.93 0.04 -14.11
C ALA A 133 4.01 -0.99 -14.43
N THR A 134 4.26 -1.96 -13.54
CA THR A 134 5.23 -3.03 -13.76
C THR A 134 4.81 -3.95 -14.91
N VAL A 135 3.56 -4.40 -14.91
CA VAL A 135 3.00 -5.23 -16.00
C VAL A 135 3.06 -4.49 -17.32
N MET A 136 2.79 -3.18 -17.35
CA MET A 136 2.88 -2.36 -18.54
C MET A 136 4.34 -2.24 -19.04
N LEU A 137 5.30 -2.01 -18.14
CA LEU A 137 6.73 -1.96 -18.49
C LEU A 137 7.27 -3.30 -18.99
N VAL A 138 6.91 -4.41 -18.33
CA VAL A 138 7.29 -5.76 -18.76
C VAL A 138 6.64 -6.11 -20.10
N GLY A 139 5.34 -5.82 -20.25
CA GLY A 139 4.62 -6.00 -21.50
C GLY A 139 5.25 -5.21 -22.65
N PHE A 140 5.64 -3.96 -22.39
CA PHE A 140 6.37 -3.13 -23.36
C PHE A 140 7.75 -3.70 -23.69
N GLY A 141 8.49 -4.21 -22.70
CA GLY A 141 9.78 -4.89 -22.91
C GLY A 141 9.64 -6.16 -23.76
N LEU A 142 8.58 -6.95 -23.54
CA LEU A 142 8.27 -8.13 -24.37
C LEU A 142 7.90 -7.75 -25.80
N ILE A 143 7.20 -6.63 -26.03
CA ILE A 143 6.95 -6.09 -27.37
C ILE A 143 8.27 -5.75 -28.06
N ILE A 144 9.15 -5.00 -27.39
CA ILE A 144 10.47 -4.64 -27.94
C ILE A 144 11.27 -5.90 -28.30
N PHE A 145 11.31 -6.88 -27.40
CA PHE A 145 12.00 -8.15 -27.65
C PHE A 145 11.39 -8.95 -28.81
N GLY A 146 10.05 -9.00 -28.89
CA GLY A 146 9.33 -9.64 -29.98
C GLY A 146 9.62 -8.98 -31.33
N VAL A 147 9.61 -7.65 -31.38
CA VAL A 147 9.98 -6.87 -32.57
C VAL A 147 11.42 -7.15 -32.97
N TYR A 148 12.37 -7.12 -32.03
CA TYR A 148 13.76 -7.46 -32.30
C TYR A 148 13.92 -8.85 -32.93
N LYS A 149 13.25 -9.86 -32.35
CA LYS A 149 13.32 -11.25 -32.84
C LYS A 149 12.75 -11.41 -34.26
N VAL A 150 11.66 -10.71 -34.58
CA VAL A 150 11.06 -10.73 -35.93
C VAL A 150 11.98 -10.08 -36.95
N TYR A 151 12.64 -8.97 -36.61
CA TYR A 151 13.63 -8.35 -37.50
C TYR A 151 14.88 -9.23 -37.71
N SER A 152 15.29 -10.00 -36.69
CA SER A 152 16.41 -10.94 -36.82
C SER A 152 16.06 -12.22 -37.59
N ASN A 153 14.80 -12.64 -37.63
CA ASN A 153 14.34 -13.85 -38.33
C ASN A 153 12.98 -13.59 -39.01
N PRO A 154 12.97 -12.98 -40.22
CA PRO A 154 11.75 -12.50 -40.89
C PRO A 154 10.75 -13.58 -41.30
N GLU A 155 11.18 -14.85 -41.41
CA GLU A 155 10.36 -15.95 -41.92
C GLU A 155 9.35 -16.50 -40.91
N LEU A 156 9.48 -16.17 -39.62
CA LEU A 156 8.69 -16.81 -38.55
C LEU A 156 7.31 -16.20 -38.36
N LEU A 157 7.16 -14.87 -38.42
CA LEU A 157 5.90 -14.18 -38.09
C LEU A 157 5.81 -12.80 -38.76
N ASN A 158 4.61 -12.41 -39.19
CA ASN A 158 4.33 -11.06 -39.68
C ASN A 158 4.37 -10.05 -38.51
N PRO A 159 5.28 -9.05 -38.52
CA PRO A 159 5.42 -8.08 -37.43
C PRO A 159 4.13 -7.29 -37.16
N SER A 160 3.33 -7.00 -38.20
CA SER A 160 2.10 -6.23 -38.08
C SER A 160 1.04 -6.94 -37.22
N ILE A 161 0.94 -8.27 -37.31
CA ILE A 161 -0.02 -9.06 -36.52
C ILE A 161 0.41 -9.08 -35.05
N LEU A 162 1.71 -9.32 -34.79
CA LEU A 162 2.27 -9.35 -33.45
C LEU A 162 2.03 -8.02 -32.70
N VAL A 163 2.36 -6.89 -33.35
CA VAL A 163 2.22 -5.56 -32.76
C VAL A 163 0.74 -5.22 -32.53
N THR A 164 -0.14 -5.53 -33.49
CA THR A 164 -1.57 -5.24 -33.37
C THR A 164 -2.23 -6.03 -32.24
N CYS A 165 -2.02 -7.35 -32.17
CA CYS A 165 -2.59 -8.18 -31.11
C CYS A 165 -2.07 -7.76 -29.73
N THR A 166 -0.77 -7.48 -29.61
CA THR A 166 -0.19 -7.08 -28.32
C THR A 166 -0.66 -5.69 -27.90
N GLY A 167 -0.79 -4.75 -28.83
CA GLY A 167 -1.30 -3.40 -28.56
C GLY A 167 -2.76 -3.42 -28.05
N VAL A 168 -3.62 -4.25 -28.64
CA VAL A 168 -5.00 -4.41 -28.15
C VAL A 168 -5.04 -4.95 -26.72
N ILE A 169 -4.24 -5.99 -26.43
CA ILE A 169 -4.18 -6.59 -25.08
C ILE A 169 -3.66 -5.57 -24.04
N VAL A 170 -2.57 -4.86 -24.35
CA VAL A 170 -1.98 -3.86 -23.44
C VAL A 170 -2.96 -2.71 -23.17
N ASN A 171 -3.63 -2.19 -24.20
CA ASN A 171 -4.64 -1.14 -24.04
C ASN A 171 -5.83 -1.60 -23.20
N PHE A 172 -6.29 -2.83 -23.41
CA PHE A 172 -7.39 -3.42 -22.63
C PHE A 172 -7.01 -3.53 -21.14
N ILE A 173 -5.85 -4.12 -20.84
CA ILE A 173 -5.34 -4.28 -19.47
C ILE A 173 -5.12 -2.90 -18.82
N GLY A 174 -4.50 -1.96 -19.53
CA GLY A 174 -4.27 -0.60 -19.06
C GLY A 174 -5.57 0.13 -18.70
N GLY A 175 -6.59 0.01 -19.55
CA GLY A 175 -7.92 0.58 -19.31
C GLY A 175 -8.62 0.00 -18.08
N THR A 176 -8.62 -1.33 -17.91
CA THR A 176 -9.21 -1.99 -16.74
C THR A 176 -8.51 -1.58 -15.44
N LEU A 177 -7.18 -1.50 -15.45
CA LEU A 177 -6.40 -1.11 -14.27
C LEU A 177 -6.64 0.36 -13.89
N LEU A 178 -6.80 1.25 -14.87
CA LEU A 178 -7.14 2.65 -14.63
C LEU A 178 -8.54 2.80 -13.99
N LEU A 179 -9.50 1.97 -14.39
CA LEU A 179 -10.84 1.94 -13.79
C LEU A 179 -10.76 1.52 -12.32
N ILE A 180 -10.05 0.44 -12.02
CA ILE A 180 -9.85 -0.05 -10.64
C ILE A 180 -9.14 1.02 -9.79
N TYR A 181 -8.10 1.66 -10.34
CA TYR A 181 -7.40 2.75 -9.67
C TYR A 181 -8.35 3.89 -9.30
N ARG A 182 -9.15 4.37 -10.25
CA ARG A 182 -10.12 5.46 -10.01
C ARG A 182 -11.16 5.08 -8.96
N SER A 183 -11.68 3.85 -9.01
CA SER A 183 -12.64 3.34 -8.02
C SER A 183 -12.04 3.32 -6.61
N THR A 184 -10.83 2.78 -6.48
CA THR A 184 -10.18 2.63 -5.17
C THR A 184 -9.74 3.99 -4.61
N MET A 185 -9.30 4.93 -5.46
CA MET A 185 -8.99 6.31 -5.06
C MET A 185 -10.25 7.05 -4.58
N ASN A 186 -11.39 6.87 -5.25
CA ASN A 186 -12.66 7.43 -4.80
C ASN A 186 -13.08 6.87 -3.43
N GLN A 187 -12.87 5.56 -3.19
CA GLN A 187 -13.14 4.96 -1.88
C GLN A 187 -12.23 5.56 -0.80
N ALA A 188 -10.93 5.71 -1.07
CA ALA A 188 -9.98 6.33 -0.14
C ALA A 188 -10.38 7.77 0.21
N LYS A 189 -10.83 8.57 -0.77
CA LYS A 189 -11.37 9.92 -0.52
C LYS A 189 -12.55 9.88 0.45
N GLY A 190 -13.50 8.96 0.26
CA GLY A 190 -14.64 8.80 1.16
C GLY A 190 -14.23 8.48 2.61
N TYR A 191 -13.23 7.62 2.79
CA TYR A 191 -12.68 7.31 4.12
C TYR A 191 -12.01 8.52 4.78
N VAL A 192 -11.26 9.34 4.03
CA VAL A 192 -10.67 10.59 4.53
C VAL A 192 -11.76 11.56 4.99
N GLU A 193 -12.82 11.74 4.20
CA GLU A 193 -13.95 12.61 4.57
C GLU A 193 -14.65 12.13 5.86
N VAL A 194 -14.80 10.82 6.08
CA VAL A 194 -15.33 10.29 7.34
C VAL A 194 -14.36 10.53 8.49
N LEU A 195 -13.06 10.35 8.28
CA LEU A 195 -12.03 10.56 9.30
C LEU A 195 -11.97 12.04 9.74
N GLU A 196 -12.04 12.98 8.81
CA GLU A 196 -12.12 14.42 9.10
C GLU A 196 -13.34 14.74 9.97
N ARG A 197 -14.52 14.15 9.66
CA ARG A 197 -15.72 14.32 10.47
C ARG A 197 -15.56 13.74 11.86
N ILE A 198 -15.05 12.52 12.00
CA ILE A 198 -14.78 11.92 13.32
C ILE A 198 -13.82 12.80 14.12
N ASN A 199 -12.78 13.33 13.50
CA ASN A 199 -11.83 14.21 14.17
C ASN A 199 -12.49 15.51 14.64
N ALA A 200 -13.35 16.13 13.82
CA ALA A 200 -14.14 17.30 14.21
C ALA A 200 -15.02 17.01 15.44
N VAL A 201 -15.72 15.87 15.45
CA VAL A 201 -16.55 15.44 16.59
C VAL A 201 -15.71 15.20 17.85
N GLY A 202 -14.54 14.58 17.72
CA GLY A 202 -13.62 14.37 18.85
C GLY A 202 -13.13 15.68 19.46
N MET A 203 -12.75 16.65 18.61
CA MET A 203 -12.38 17.99 19.08
C MET A 203 -13.57 18.69 19.78
N SER A 204 -14.79 18.54 19.26
CA SER A 204 -16.00 19.10 19.90
C SER A 204 -16.28 18.49 21.27
N ILE A 205 -16.09 17.18 21.44
CA ILE A 205 -16.25 16.49 22.74
C ILE A 205 -15.18 16.95 23.73
N GLN A 206 -13.92 17.04 23.31
CA GLN A 206 -12.82 17.53 24.16
C GLN A 206 -13.05 18.98 24.62
N ILE A 207 -13.53 19.85 23.73
CA ILE A 207 -13.89 21.23 24.08
C ILE A 207 -15.05 21.22 25.08
N LEU A 208 -16.09 20.41 24.84
CA LEU A 208 -17.25 20.30 25.75
C LEU A 208 -16.85 19.83 27.16
N GLU A 209 -15.96 18.84 27.25
CA GLU A 209 -15.47 18.32 28.53
C GLU A 209 -14.53 19.30 29.24
N SER A 210 -13.90 20.23 28.51
CA SER A 210 -13.06 21.28 29.10
C SER A 210 -13.86 22.44 29.72
N ILE A 211 -15.17 22.52 29.49
CA ILE A 211 -16.04 23.55 30.09
C ILE A 211 -16.25 23.22 31.57
N ASP A 212 -15.84 24.14 32.46
CA ASP A 212 -15.99 24.02 33.92
C ASP A 212 -17.45 23.79 34.29
N ASP A 213 -17.71 22.82 35.18
CA ASP A 213 -19.04 22.45 35.67
C ASP A 213 -19.76 23.59 36.39
N LYS A 214 -19.07 24.69 36.70
CA LYS A 214 -19.68 25.93 37.21
C LYS A 214 -20.48 26.71 36.17
N ASN A 215 -20.24 26.48 34.88
CA ASN A 215 -20.96 27.11 33.76
C ASN A 215 -21.88 26.11 33.05
N LEU A 216 -22.81 25.51 33.80
CA LEU A 216 -23.78 24.50 33.30
C LEU A 216 -24.54 24.99 32.07
N GLU A 217 -24.97 26.25 32.05
CA GLU A 217 -25.75 26.81 30.94
C GLU A 217 -24.95 26.85 29.62
N LEU A 218 -23.65 27.15 29.69
CA LEU A 218 -22.77 27.13 28.53
C LEU A 218 -22.54 25.69 28.05
N LYS A 219 -22.32 24.75 28.99
CA LYS A 219 -22.10 23.33 28.71
C LYS A 219 -23.33 22.69 28.04
N ASP A 220 -24.52 22.95 28.55
CA ASP A 220 -25.78 22.42 28.02
C ASP A 220 -26.10 23.01 26.64
N SER A 221 -25.87 24.32 26.47
CA SER A 221 -26.05 25.01 25.18
C SER A 221 -25.11 24.45 24.10
N THR A 222 -23.82 24.30 24.42
CA THR A 222 -22.83 23.71 23.51
C THR A 222 -23.14 22.24 23.21
N THR A 223 -23.60 21.46 24.19
CA THR A 223 -24.03 20.06 23.97
C THR A 223 -25.19 20.00 22.98
N ALA A 224 -26.19 20.85 23.14
CA ALA A 224 -27.35 20.91 22.25
C ALA A 224 -26.96 21.35 20.82
N GLU A 225 -26.01 22.26 20.69
CA GLU A 225 -25.51 22.74 19.39
C GLU A 225 -24.70 21.66 18.65
N ILE A 226 -23.81 20.95 19.36
CA ILE A 226 -23.08 19.79 18.83
C ILE A 226 -24.06 18.71 18.38
N ALA A 227 -25.07 18.39 19.21
CA ALA A 227 -26.09 17.41 18.86
C ALA A 227 -26.88 17.80 17.60
N LYS A 228 -27.23 19.08 17.44
CA LYS A 228 -27.90 19.59 16.23
C LYS A 228 -27.04 19.47 14.98
N GLU A 229 -25.76 19.80 15.05
CA GLU A 229 -24.86 19.67 13.90
C GLU A 229 -24.56 18.22 13.54
N LEU A 230 -24.40 17.33 14.53
CA LEU A 230 -24.32 15.89 14.30
C LEU A 230 -25.57 15.39 13.55
N LEU A 231 -26.76 15.76 14.01
CA LEU A 231 -28.02 15.39 13.35
C LEU A 231 -28.12 15.92 11.92
N LYS A 232 -27.61 17.13 11.63
CA LYS A 232 -27.53 17.64 10.26
C LYS A 232 -26.59 16.83 9.38
N ILE A 233 -25.41 16.48 9.88
CA ILE A 233 -24.41 15.68 9.16
C ILE A 233 -24.98 14.30 8.80
N TYR A 234 -25.63 13.63 9.74
CA TYR A 234 -26.18 12.29 9.53
C TYR A 234 -27.55 12.30 8.83
N GLY A 235 -28.38 13.32 9.07
CA GLY A 235 -29.70 13.47 8.45
C GLY A 235 -29.65 13.80 6.96
N LYS A 236 -28.62 14.53 6.50
CA LYS A 236 -28.45 14.89 5.08
C LYS A 236 -27.97 13.73 4.21
N ASN A 237 -27.28 12.74 4.80
CA ASN A 237 -26.82 11.54 4.09
C ASN A 237 -27.92 10.49 3.88
N ASN A 238 -28.90 10.38 4.80
CA ASN A 238 -30.05 9.47 4.64
C ASN A 238 -31.04 9.89 3.54
N LEU A 239 -31.01 11.15 3.10
CA LEU A 239 -31.85 11.63 1.98
C LEU A 239 -31.21 11.39 0.60
N LYS A 240 -29.89 11.14 0.53
CA LYS A 240 -29.20 10.82 -0.73
C LYS A 240 -29.18 9.31 -1.02
N SER A 241 -29.18 8.45 0.00
CA SER A 241 -29.18 6.99 -0.18
C SER A 241 -30.53 6.44 -0.67
N THR A 242 -31.64 7.12 -0.40
CA THR A 242 -32.99 6.72 -0.87
C THR A 242 -33.25 7.10 -2.34
N VAL A 243 -32.54 8.08 -2.89
CA VAL A 243 -32.73 8.55 -4.28
C VAL A 243 -31.76 7.86 -5.25
N GLY A 244 -30.69 7.23 -4.76
CA GLY A 244 -29.69 6.52 -5.58
C GLY A 244 -30.01 5.06 -5.92
N ASN A 245 -31.09 4.48 -5.37
CA ASN A 245 -31.51 3.09 -5.61
C ASN A 245 -32.68 2.97 -6.61
N THR A 246 -33.01 4.04 -7.32
CA THR A 246 -33.98 4.04 -8.42
C THR A 246 -33.32 4.46 -9.72
N VAL A 247 -32.44 3.61 -10.25
CA VAL A 247 -32.21 3.43 -11.70
C VAL A 247 -31.94 1.95 -11.95
#